data_AF-A0A182HDJ7-F1
#
_entry.id   AF-A0A182HDJ7-F1
#
_cell.length_a   1.000
_cell.length_b   1.000
_cell.length_c   1.000
_cell.angle_alpha   90.00
_cell.angle_beta   90.00
_cell.angle_gamma   90.00
#
_symmetry.space_group_name_H-M   'P 1'
#
loop_
_entity.id
_entity.type
_entity.pdbx_description
1 polymer ?
#
loop_
_entity_poly.entity_id
_entity_poly.type
_entity_poly.pdbx_seq_one_letter_code
_entity_poly.pdbx_strand_id
1 'polypeptide(L)'
;METEEDVHSFDFRLRKEWIGHVIDELEENLQLFFCLVNSVQNLPYSRAREQARLEVHQLSTLEPLDLIDHLKHLHTKFGDCRYEVLYATFYGKRFLKINLKISDRYQHILKAIQNLHEILPIERELLLPYKRKSTQDEKLQWITSILVGKTKIHGLRHKIQATHNAIEETKFETSTLIDRSSDEIHEIIDESQQVLIELKQAGDLKFAELQEETSKKILDLDNVKEYRDLVQEHEQKRRKITKLTVQLQLWIKQYDKFVGEPMKELQELETEVDKFEEWKETVYDPQLERYEELRASVDMFEAELIEEQVEAFRIAHAARIIQRGWRRVLEKRKMKKKKGKKGKKKGVGKTAKNKKK
;
A
#
# COMPACT_ATOMS: atom_id res chain seq x y z
N MET A 1 57.15 15.60 -15.11
CA MET A 1 57.89 16.86 -14.85
C MET A 1 58.81 17.05 -16.04
N GLU A 2 58.31 17.68 -17.09
CA GLU A 2 59.14 18.23 -18.17
C GLU A 2 59.52 19.64 -17.72
N THR A 3 60.82 19.92 -17.67
CA THR A 3 61.41 21.10 -17.05
C THR A 3 61.28 22.34 -17.94
N GLU A 4 60.99 23.50 -17.33
CA GLU A 4 60.75 24.81 -17.95
C GLU A 4 61.87 25.33 -18.88
N GLU A 5 63.03 24.67 -18.91
CA GLU A 5 64.17 25.02 -19.79
C GLU A 5 63.90 24.76 -21.28
N ASP A 6 63.04 23.79 -21.64
CA ASP A 6 62.78 23.44 -23.04
C ASP A 6 61.91 24.48 -23.77
N VAL A 7 61.02 25.15 -23.04
CA VAL A 7 60.09 26.15 -23.62
C VAL A 7 60.85 27.41 -24.04
N HIS A 8 61.84 27.85 -23.26
CA HIS A 8 62.67 29.00 -23.61
C HIS A 8 63.65 28.73 -24.76
N SER A 9 64.11 27.49 -24.93
CA SER A 9 64.97 27.11 -26.06
C SER A 9 64.22 27.09 -27.40
N PHE A 10 62.91 26.81 -27.39
CA PHE A 10 62.11 26.74 -28.60
C PHE A 10 61.81 28.14 -29.19
N ASP A 11 61.43 29.11 -28.35
CA ASP A 11 61.10 30.48 -28.76
C ASP A 11 62.31 31.22 -29.37
N PHE A 12 63.52 31.00 -28.84
CA PHE A 12 64.75 31.57 -29.42
C PHE A 12 65.06 31.01 -30.82
N ARG A 13 64.77 29.73 -31.06
CA ARG A 13 65.05 29.07 -32.34
C ARG A 13 64.15 29.61 -33.45
N LEU A 14 62.87 29.82 -33.15
CA LEU A 14 61.88 30.35 -34.08
C LEU A 14 62.19 31.79 -34.48
N ARG A 15 62.55 32.65 -33.50
CA ARG A 15 62.94 34.04 -33.77
C ARG A 15 64.20 34.15 -34.63
N LYS A 16 65.16 33.22 -34.45
CA LYS A 16 66.38 33.16 -35.25
C LYS A 16 66.11 32.75 -36.70
N GLU A 17 65.22 31.77 -36.93
CA GLU A 17 64.82 31.37 -38.28
C GLU A 17 64.08 32.50 -39.01
N TRP A 18 63.23 33.24 -38.30
CA TRP A 18 62.53 34.40 -38.86
C TRP A 18 63.47 35.54 -39.25
N ILE A 19 64.44 35.91 -38.39
CA ILE A 19 65.43 36.95 -38.71
C ILE A 19 66.31 36.55 -39.89
N GLY A 20 66.73 35.28 -39.96
CA GLY A 20 67.50 34.77 -41.11
C GLY A 20 66.74 34.92 -42.42
N HIS A 21 65.47 34.52 -42.43
CA HIS A 21 64.63 34.62 -43.62
C HIS A 21 64.45 36.07 -44.11
N VAL A 22 64.34 37.04 -43.19
CA VAL A 22 64.24 38.47 -43.54
C VAL A 22 65.54 39.01 -44.14
N ILE A 23 66.70 38.57 -43.64
CA ILE A 23 68.01 38.97 -44.16
C ILE A 23 68.22 38.40 -45.58
N ASP A 24 67.89 37.13 -45.79
CA ASP A 24 68.00 36.48 -47.11
C ASP A 24 67.11 37.19 -48.15
N GLU A 25 65.87 37.53 -47.79
CA GLU A 25 64.96 38.27 -48.69
C GLU A 25 65.47 39.68 -49.03
N LEU A 26 66.08 40.38 -48.06
CA LEU A 26 66.69 41.70 -48.31
C LEU A 26 67.92 41.60 -49.23
N GLU A 27 68.74 40.57 -49.08
CA GLU A 27 69.90 40.35 -49.94
C GLU A 27 69.48 40.05 -51.39
N GLU A 28 68.51 39.16 -51.60
CA GLU A 28 67.98 38.85 -52.93
C GLU A 28 67.40 40.10 -53.61
N ASN A 29 66.63 40.90 -52.89
CA ASN A 29 66.02 42.12 -53.42
C ASN A 29 67.08 43.18 -53.81
N LEU A 30 68.15 43.34 -53.01
CA LEU A 30 69.26 44.23 -53.34
C LEU A 30 70.04 43.73 -54.57
N GLN A 31 70.27 42.42 -54.69
CA GLN A 31 70.91 41.85 -55.87
C GLN A 31 70.07 42.10 -57.14
N LEU A 32 68.75 41.92 -57.06
CA LEU A 32 67.84 42.25 -58.17
C LEU A 32 67.88 43.72 -58.55
N PHE A 33 67.90 44.64 -57.58
CA PHE A 33 68.07 46.08 -57.84
C PHE A 33 69.35 46.36 -58.62
N PHE A 34 70.50 45.80 -58.18
CA PHE A 34 71.77 46.01 -58.88
C PHE A 34 71.80 45.40 -60.28
N CYS A 35 71.20 44.23 -60.47
CA CYS A 35 71.04 43.64 -61.80
C CYS A 35 70.21 44.54 -62.73
N LEU A 36 69.13 45.13 -62.23
CA LEU A 36 68.25 46.00 -63.01
C LEU A 36 68.95 47.31 -63.38
N VAL A 37 69.63 47.95 -62.41
CA VAL A 37 70.46 49.15 -62.64
C VAL A 37 71.53 48.87 -63.70
N ASN A 38 72.23 47.75 -63.60
CA ASN A 38 73.29 47.40 -64.55
C ASN A 38 72.73 47.10 -65.95
N SER A 39 71.58 46.42 -66.03
CA SER A 39 70.91 46.13 -67.31
C SER A 39 70.48 47.42 -68.02
N VAL A 40 69.88 48.37 -67.28
CA VAL A 40 69.51 49.69 -67.82
C VAL A 40 70.75 50.51 -68.21
N GLN A 41 71.85 50.39 -67.48
CA GLN A 41 73.12 51.03 -67.83
C GLN A 41 73.74 50.48 -69.12
N ASN A 42 73.49 49.22 -69.48
CA ASN A 42 74.10 48.58 -70.65
C ASN A 42 73.23 48.59 -71.92
N LEU A 43 72.01 49.13 -71.86
CA LEU A 43 71.15 49.27 -73.06
C LEU A 43 71.74 50.30 -74.07
N PRO A 44 71.62 50.07 -75.38
CA PRO A 44 72.03 51.05 -76.40
C PRO A 44 71.15 52.32 -76.36
N TYR A 45 71.71 53.47 -76.76
CA TYR A 45 71.07 54.79 -76.64
C TYR A 45 69.71 54.82 -77.34
N SER A 46 68.63 54.86 -76.55
CA SER A 46 67.25 55.00 -76.99
C SER A 46 66.48 55.83 -75.96
N ARG A 47 65.36 56.44 -76.38
CA ARG A 47 64.48 57.20 -75.49
C ARG A 47 63.99 56.37 -74.29
N ALA A 48 63.85 55.06 -74.47
CA ALA A 48 63.50 54.11 -73.41
C ALA A 48 64.59 53.99 -72.33
N ARG A 49 65.87 54.10 -72.70
CA ARG A 49 66.99 54.07 -71.74
C ARG A 49 67.01 55.30 -70.83
N GLU A 50 66.74 56.49 -71.38
CA GLU A 50 66.68 57.71 -70.57
C GLU A 50 65.50 57.69 -69.60
N GLN A 51 64.36 57.19 -70.04
CA GLN A 51 63.19 57.01 -69.18
C GLN A 51 63.43 55.96 -68.08
N ALA A 52 64.04 54.82 -68.43
CA ALA A 52 64.44 53.81 -67.44
C ALA A 52 65.52 54.33 -66.47
N ARG A 53 66.45 55.19 -66.91
CA ARG A 53 67.41 55.85 -66.03
C ARG A 53 66.75 56.82 -65.05
N LEU A 54 65.77 57.60 -65.50
CA LEU A 54 64.98 58.48 -64.64
C LEU A 54 64.19 57.69 -63.59
N GLU A 55 63.52 56.60 -63.99
CA GLU A 55 62.78 55.72 -63.07
C GLU A 55 63.74 55.08 -62.03
N VAL A 56 64.89 54.57 -62.47
CA VAL A 56 65.92 54.02 -61.55
C VAL A 56 66.50 55.09 -60.61
N HIS A 57 66.63 56.34 -61.07
CA HIS A 57 67.10 57.42 -60.21
C HIS A 57 66.05 57.83 -59.17
N GLN A 58 64.76 57.80 -59.52
CA GLN A 58 63.66 58.01 -58.56
C GLN A 58 63.60 56.89 -57.50
N LEU A 59 63.90 55.64 -57.86
CA LEU A 59 64.01 54.55 -56.89
C LEU A 59 65.14 54.78 -55.88
N SER A 60 66.28 55.33 -56.30
CA SER A 60 67.40 55.59 -55.40
C SER A 60 67.11 56.66 -54.32
N THR A 61 65.97 57.36 -54.42
CA THR A 61 65.52 58.38 -53.46
C THR A 61 64.36 57.93 -52.55
N LEU A 62 63.81 56.73 -52.74
CA LEU A 62 62.70 56.20 -51.92
C LEU A 62 63.18 55.57 -50.61
N GLU A 63 62.29 55.51 -49.61
CA GLU A 63 62.55 54.80 -48.35
C GLU A 63 62.56 53.26 -48.54
N PRO A 64 63.32 52.51 -47.72
CA PRO A 64 63.63 51.10 -47.98
C PRO A 64 62.43 50.13 -48.08
N LEU A 65 61.33 50.40 -47.36
CA LEU A 65 60.12 49.58 -47.41
C LEU A 65 59.35 49.78 -48.73
N ASP A 66 59.21 51.02 -49.19
CA ASP A 66 58.53 51.34 -50.46
C ASP A 66 59.38 50.95 -51.69
N LEU A 67 60.70 50.82 -51.51
CA LEU A 67 61.66 50.38 -52.52
C LEU A 67 61.39 48.93 -52.97
N ILE A 68 60.99 48.04 -52.05
CA ILE A 68 60.80 46.60 -52.31
C ILE A 68 59.60 46.37 -53.25
N ASP A 69 58.47 47.04 -52.98
CA ASP A 69 57.26 46.88 -53.79
C ASP A 69 57.40 47.52 -55.19
N HIS A 70 58.07 48.68 -55.28
CA HIS A 70 58.37 49.30 -56.57
C HIS A 70 59.40 48.51 -57.39
N LEU A 71 60.36 47.85 -56.74
CA LEU A 71 61.33 46.98 -57.41
C LEU A 71 60.69 45.73 -58.01
N LYS A 72 59.78 45.10 -57.27
CA LYS A 72 58.98 43.98 -57.78
C LYS A 72 58.16 44.43 -58.99
N HIS A 73 57.52 45.61 -58.94
CA HIS A 73 56.74 46.16 -60.05
C HIS A 73 57.59 46.46 -61.31
N LEU A 74 58.74 47.11 -61.17
CA LEU A 74 59.66 47.43 -62.28
C LEU A 74 60.33 46.19 -62.87
N HIS A 75 60.63 45.19 -62.04
CA HIS A 75 61.12 43.89 -62.51
C HIS A 75 60.09 43.18 -63.39
N THR A 76 58.79 43.27 -63.08
CA THR A 76 57.72 42.81 -64.01
C THR A 76 57.63 43.67 -65.26
N LYS A 77 57.71 45.01 -65.15
CA LYS A 77 57.58 45.95 -66.28
C LYS A 77 58.73 45.86 -67.29
N PHE A 78 59.96 45.58 -66.85
CA PHE A 78 61.13 45.35 -67.70
C PHE A 78 61.40 43.86 -67.97
N GLY A 79 60.52 42.97 -67.50
CA GLY A 79 60.60 41.52 -67.66
C GLY A 79 60.63 41.05 -69.11
N ASP A 80 60.11 41.84 -70.05
CA ASP A 80 60.10 41.52 -71.48
C ASP A 80 61.43 41.84 -72.20
N CYS A 81 62.39 42.51 -71.55
CA CYS A 81 63.74 42.72 -72.10
C CYS A 81 64.76 41.65 -71.65
N ARG A 82 64.33 40.59 -70.94
CA ARG A 82 65.20 39.60 -70.31
C ARG A 82 65.81 38.54 -71.23
N TYR A 83 65.41 38.46 -72.50
CA TYR A 83 65.81 37.31 -73.33
C TYR A 83 67.19 37.40 -73.99
N GLU A 84 67.93 38.52 -73.90
CA GLU A 84 69.25 38.60 -74.56
C GLU A 84 70.46 38.72 -73.61
N VAL A 85 70.28 38.95 -72.31
CA VAL A 85 71.43 39.12 -71.38
C VAL A 85 71.69 37.88 -70.51
N LEU A 86 70.72 36.98 -70.36
CA LEU A 86 70.84 35.80 -69.49
C LEU A 86 71.42 34.53 -70.16
N TYR A 87 71.74 34.58 -71.47
CA TYR A 87 72.35 33.43 -72.16
C TYR A 87 73.88 33.36 -72.08
N ALA A 88 74.56 34.30 -71.40
CA ALA A 88 76.03 34.38 -71.38
C ALA A 88 76.71 34.00 -70.05
N THR A 89 75.98 33.65 -68.97
CA THR A 89 76.59 33.37 -67.65
C THR A 89 76.30 31.98 -67.08
N PHE A 90 75.64 31.09 -67.84
CA PHE A 90 75.25 29.76 -67.35
C PHE A 90 76.29 28.62 -67.51
N TYR A 91 77.53 28.92 -67.90
CA TYR A 91 78.65 27.98 -67.81
C TYR A 91 79.88 28.63 -67.14
N GLY A 92 80.07 28.35 -65.85
CA GLY A 92 81.31 28.66 -65.14
C GLY A 92 81.10 29.13 -63.70
N LYS A 93 81.04 28.19 -62.74
CA LYS A 93 81.31 28.49 -61.32
C LYS A 93 82.80 28.82 -61.14
N ARG A 94 83.17 30.03 -61.53
CA ARG A 94 84.19 30.86 -60.88
C ARG A 94 83.46 32.13 -60.50
N PHE A 95 83.57 32.55 -59.23
CA PHE A 95 83.22 33.89 -58.79
C PHE A 95 83.90 34.91 -59.71
N LEU A 96 83.19 35.35 -60.74
CA LEU A 96 83.50 36.61 -61.38
C LEU A 96 83.06 37.66 -60.36
N LYS A 97 84.06 38.21 -59.65
CA LYS A 97 83.98 39.55 -59.09
C LYS A 97 83.51 40.46 -60.22
N ILE A 98 82.20 40.62 -60.36
CA ILE A 98 81.63 41.69 -61.15
C ILE A 98 82.00 42.94 -60.34
N ASN A 99 83.03 43.64 -60.79
CA ASN A 99 83.41 44.96 -60.29
C ASN A 99 82.29 45.94 -60.68
N LEU A 100 81.12 45.79 -60.05
CA LEU A 100 80.11 46.83 -60.06
C LEU A 100 80.71 48.01 -59.29
N LYS A 101 80.95 49.13 -59.97
CA LYS A 101 81.13 50.43 -59.31
C LYS A 101 79.77 50.83 -58.72
N ILE A 102 79.39 50.14 -57.65
CA ILE A 102 78.26 50.46 -56.80
C ILE A 102 78.60 51.80 -56.13
N SER A 103 77.71 52.77 -56.22
CA SER A 103 77.85 54.06 -55.53
C SER A 103 78.16 53.83 -54.04
N ASP A 104 79.15 54.55 -53.50
CA ASP A 104 79.70 54.37 -52.13
C ASP A 104 78.63 54.29 -51.03
N ARG A 105 77.46 54.91 -51.24
CA ARG A 105 76.30 54.83 -50.34
C ARG A 105 75.80 53.41 -50.07
N TYR A 106 75.85 52.51 -51.05
CA TYR A 106 75.30 51.16 -50.91
C TYR A 106 76.35 50.10 -50.54
N GLN A 107 77.64 50.43 -50.64
CA GLN A 107 78.70 49.55 -50.14
C GLN A 107 78.65 49.41 -48.61
N HIS A 108 78.31 50.46 -47.88
CA HIS A 108 78.18 50.39 -46.42
C HIS A 108 77.04 49.47 -45.97
N ILE A 109 75.93 49.41 -46.72
CA ILE A 109 74.78 48.55 -46.41
C ILE A 109 75.13 47.09 -46.68
N LEU A 110 75.74 46.78 -47.84
CA LEU A 110 76.20 45.42 -48.14
C LEU A 110 77.27 44.94 -47.15
N LYS A 111 78.17 45.83 -46.73
CA LYS A 111 79.21 45.51 -45.73
C LYS A 111 78.62 45.34 -44.33
N ALA A 112 77.57 46.07 -43.97
CA ALA A 112 76.85 45.89 -42.71
C ALA A 112 76.04 44.58 -42.70
N ILE A 113 75.40 44.21 -43.81
CA ILE A 113 74.71 42.92 -43.97
C ILE A 113 75.72 41.77 -43.91
N GLN A 114 76.85 41.88 -44.62
CA GLN A 114 77.93 40.90 -44.55
C GLN A 114 78.54 40.78 -43.14
N ASN A 115 78.75 41.90 -42.43
CA ASN A 115 79.20 41.87 -41.04
C ASN A 115 78.17 41.22 -40.10
N LEU A 116 76.86 41.46 -40.29
CA LEU A 116 75.81 40.77 -39.53
C LEU A 116 75.82 39.26 -39.83
N HIS A 117 76.06 38.89 -41.09
CA HIS A 117 76.19 37.51 -41.54
C HIS A 117 77.47 36.83 -41.00
N GLU A 118 78.52 37.58 -40.70
CA GLU A 118 79.75 37.09 -40.07
C GLU A 118 79.68 37.03 -38.53
N ILE A 119 78.80 37.80 -37.88
CA ILE A 119 78.66 37.80 -36.40
C ILE A 119 77.66 36.72 -35.93
N LEU A 120 76.56 36.50 -36.66
CA LEU A 120 75.54 35.47 -36.36
C LEU A 120 76.04 34.00 -36.29
N PRO A 121 77.14 33.59 -36.98
CA PRO A 121 77.74 32.26 -36.85
C PRO A 121 78.73 32.15 -35.67
N ILE A 122 79.31 33.23 -35.16
CA ILE A 122 80.38 33.16 -34.15
C ILE A 122 79.82 32.78 -32.77
N GLU A 123 78.61 33.18 -32.42
CA GLU A 123 77.90 32.61 -31.25
C GLU A 123 77.46 31.14 -31.47
N ARG A 124 77.41 30.68 -32.72
CA ARG A 124 77.13 29.28 -33.07
C ARG A 124 78.37 28.42 -32.83
N GLU A 125 79.56 28.83 -33.27
CA GLU A 125 80.74 27.93 -33.25
C GLU A 125 81.28 27.60 -31.85
N LEU A 126 81.14 28.48 -30.85
CA LEU A 126 81.58 28.16 -29.48
C LEU A 126 80.60 27.27 -28.69
N LEU A 127 79.34 27.11 -29.13
CA LEU A 127 78.33 26.28 -28.46
C LEU A 127 77.95 24.98 -29.22
N LEU A 128 78.33 24.86 -30.49
CA LEU A 128 77.91 23.74 -31.35
C LEU A 128 78.55 22.38 -31.02
N PRO A 129 79.83 22.23 -30.61
CA PRO A 129 80.39 20.90 -30.37
C PRO A 129 79.76 20.21 -29.14
N TYR A 130 79.47 20.97 -28.08
CA TYR A 130 78.86 20.45 -26.85
C TYR A 130 77.35 20.24 -27.00
N LYS A 131 76.61 21.18 -27.64
CA LYS A 131 75.15 21.01 -27.83
C LYS A 131 74.78 20.03 -28.95
N ARG A 132 75.61 19.83 -30.00
CA ARG A 132 75.31 18.80 -31.04
C ARG A 132 75.43 17.38 -30.51
N LYS A 133 76.40 17.07 -29.63
CA LYS A 133 76.48 15.75 -28.99
C LYS A 133 75.31 15.54 -28.00
N SER A 134 75.02 16.50 -27.12
CA SER A 134 73.88 16.42 -26.17
C SER A 134 72.54 16.23 -26.90
N THR A 135 72.23 17.07 -27.89
CA THR A 135 70.94 17.00 -28.61
C THR A 135 70.82 15.82 -29.56
N GLN A 136 71.95 15.26 -30.05
CA GLN A 136 71.94 14.05 -30.85
C GLN A 136 71.76 12.81 -29.96
N ASP A 137 72.38 12.80 -28.78
CA ASP A 137 72.17 11.77 -27.76
C ASP A 137 70.75 11.82 -27.17
N GLU A 138 70.19 13.01 -26.91
CA GLU A 138 68.78 13.20 -26.51
C GLU A 138 67.80 12.73 -27.59
N LYS A 139 68.06 13.03 -28.87
CA LYS A 139 67.26 12.51 -30.00
C LYS A 139 67.34 10.99 -30.09
N LEU A 140 68.53 10.41 -29.92
CA LEU A 140 68.71 8.96 -29.91
C LEU A 140 68.01 8.33 -28.69
N GLN A 141 68.07 8.96 -27.52
CA GLN A 141 67.32 8.53 -26.33
C GLN A 141 65.80 8.61 -26.54
N TRP A 142 65.30 9.65 -27.20
CA TRP A 142 63.89 9.78 -27.56
C TRP A 142 63.43 8.73 -28.57
N ILE A 143 64.21 8.51 -29.64
CA ILE A 143 63.96 7.44 -30.63
C ILE A 143 63.97 6.08 -29.93
N THR A 144 64.95 5.83 -29.05
CA THR A 144 65.04 4.57 -28.28
C THR A 144 63.83 4.41 -27.36
N SER A 145 63.40 5.47 -26.68
CA SER A 145 62.20 5.46 -25.83
C SER A 145 60.92 5.19 -26.61
N ILE A 146 60.79 5.73 -27.82
CA ILE A 146 59.68 5.43 -28.74
C ILE A 146 59.70 3.96 -29.18
N LEU A 147 60.86 3.43 -29.53
CA LEU A 147 61.00 2.03 -29.93
C LEU A 147 60.68 1.07 -28.77
N VAL A 148 61.15 1.37 -27.57
CA VAL A 148 60.79 0.64 -26.34
C VAL A 148 59.29 0.78 -26.05
N GLY A 149 58.72 1.97 -26.22
CA GLY A 149 57.27 2.19 -26.11
C GLY A 149 56.47 1.36 -27.12
N LYS A 150 56.92 1.31 -28.38
CA LYS A 150 56.28 0.55 -29.46
C LYS A 150 56.33 -0.96 -29.22
N THR A 151 57.47 -1.48 -28.76
CA THR A 151 57.60 -2.91 -28.39
C THR A 151 56.73 -3.25 -27.18
N LYS A 152 56.65 -2.37 -26.18
CA LYS A 152 55.74 -2.52 -25.03
C LYS A 152 54.27 -2.52 -25.46
N ILE A 153 53.86 -1.62 -26.34
CA ILE A 153 52.50 -1.58 -26.90
C ILE A 153 52.21 -2.87 -27.67
N HIS A 154 53.16 -3.36 -28.48
CA HIS A 154 52.99 -4.62 -29.21
C HIS A 154 52.84 -5.81 -28.25
N GLY A 155 53.66 -5.87 -27.19
CA GLY A 155 53.54 -6.89 -26.15
C GLY A 155 52.20 -6.82 -25.40
N LEU A 156 51.69 -5.62 -25.11
CA LEU A 156 50.37 -5.44 -24.51
C LEU A 156 49.25 -5.87 -25.47
N ARG A 157 49.33 -5.57 -26.76
CA ARG A 157 48.38 -6.03 -27.76
C ARG A 157 48.34 -7.55 -27.86
N HIS A 158 49.50 -8.21 -27.85
CA HIS A 158 49.57 -9.67 -27.84
C HIS A 158 48.96 -10.26 -26.57
N LYS A 159 49.20 -9.66 -25.40
CA LYS A 159 48.56 -10.07 -24.13
C LYS A 159 47.04 -9.91 -24.17
N ILE A 160 46.54 -8.77 -24.66
CA ILE A 160 45.11 -8.52 -24.84
C ILE A 160 44.50 -9.58 -25.77
N GLN A 161 45.15 -9.87 -26.90
CA GLN A 161 44.68 -10.90 -27.83
C GLN A 161 44.66 -12.29 -27.18
N ALA A 162 45.69 -12.65 -26.43
CA ALA A 162 45.74 -13.92 -25.73
C ALA A 162 44.63 -14.04 -24.68
N THR A 163 44.40 -12.99 -23.88
CA THR A 163 43.29 -12.97 -22.90
C THR A 163 41.93 -12.98 -23.59
N HIS A 164 41.80 -12.33 -24.74
CA HIS A 164 40.55 -12.33 -25.50
C HIS A 164 40.23 -13.73 -26.04
N ASN A 165 41.23 -14.41 -26.63
CA ASN A 165 41.06 -15.78 -27.11
C ASN A 165 40.69 -16.74 -25.97
N ALA A 166 41.33 -16.62 -24.79
CA ALA A 166 40.99 -17.42 -23.62
C ALA A 166 39.55 -17.15 -23.11
N ILE A 167 39.09 -15.89 -23.16
CA ILE A 167 37.70 -15.54 -22.83
C ILE A 167 36.72 -16.19 -23.83
N GLU A 168 37.01 -16.18 -25.12
CA GLU A 168 36.14 -16.82 -26.11
C GLU A 168 36.12 -18.34 -25.98
N GLU A 169 37.26 -18.97 -25.66
CA GLU A 169 37.33 -20.41 -25.37
C GLU A 169 36.49 -20.78 -24.15
N THR A 170 36.69 -20.09 -23.01
CA THR A 170 35.87 -20.31 -21.80
C THR A 170 34.38 -20.04 -22.03
N LYS A 171 34.01 -19.03 -22.80
CA LYS A 171 32.61 -18.80 -23.19
C LYS A 171 32.05 -19.98 -23.96
N PHE A 172 32.80 -20.48 -24.95
CA PHE A 172 32.38 -21.64 -25.73
C PHE A 172 32.19 -22.86 -24.83
N GLU A 173 33.17 -23.16 -23.97
CA GLU A 173 33.06 -24.25 -22.98
C GLU A 173 31.83 -24.10 -22.10
N THR A 174 31.60 -22.91 -21.53
CA THR A 174 30.41 -22.67 -20.70
C THR A 174 29.11 -22.86 -21.46
N SER A 175 29.03 -22.42 -22.72
CA SER A 175 27.84 -22.66 -23.56
C SER A 175 27.61 -24.16 -23.76
N THR A 176 28.65 -24.92 -24.10
CA THR A 176 28.51 -26.37 -24.30
C THR A 176 28.13 -27.11 -23.02
N LEU A 177 28.61 -26.66 -21.85
CA LEU A 177 28.23 -27.24 -20.57
C LEU A 177 26.78 -26.88 -20.20
N ILE A 178 26.33 -25.67 -20.51
CA ILE A 178 24.94 -25.26 -20.32
C ILE A 178 24.01 -26.10 -21.19
N ASP A 179 24.36 -26.28 -22.47
CA ASP A 179 23.54 -27.06 -23.40
C ASP A 179 23.45 -28.52 -22.95
N ARG A 180 24.58 -29.14 -22.57
CA ARG A 180 24.60 -30.52 -22.03
C ARG A 180 23.80 -30.65 -20.74
N SER A 181 23.98 -29.73 -19.79
CA SER A 181 23.24 -29.72 -18.54
C SER A 181 21.74 -29.55 -18.78
N SER A 182 21.36 -28.70 -19.73
CA SER A 182 19.97 -28.54 -20.15
C SER A 182 19.41 -29.85 -20.69
N ASP A 183 20.12 -30.50 -21.61
CA ASP A 183 19.67 -31.78 -22.19
C ASP A 183 19.53 -32.88 -21.12
N GLU A 184 20.50 -33.00 -20.20
CA GLU A 184 20.45 -33.94 -19.07
C GLU A 184 19.26 -33.66 -18.14
N ILE A 185 18.98 -32.39 -17.85
CA ILE A 185 17.82 -31.99 -17.04
C ILE A 185 16.52 -32.38 -17.74
N HIS A 186 16.41 -32.16 -19.06
CA HIS A 186 15.22 -32.54 -19.81
C HIS A 186 15.02 -34.05 -19.85
N GLU A 187 16.10 -34.82 -20.04
CA GLU A 187 16.04 -36.29 -19.98
C GLU A 187 15.54 -36.79 -18.62
N ILE A 188 16.07 -36.26 -17.52
CA ILE A 188 15.62 -36.60 -16.16
C ILE A 188 14.15 -36.22 -15.95
N ILE A 189 13.71 -35.07 -16.48
CA ILE A 189 12.31 -34.65 -16.40
C ILE A 189 11.41 -35.61 -17.16
N ASP A 190 11.77 -35.99 -18.38
CA ASP A 190 10.99 -36.88 -19.22
C ASP A 190 10.89 -38.29 -18.62
N GLU A 191 12.00 -38.83 -18.10
CA GLU A 191 12.02 -40.10 -17.36
C GLU A 191 11.11 -40.05 -16.13
N SER A 192 11.21 -38.97 -15.34
CA SER A 192 10.39 -38.77 -14.14
C SER A 192 8.90 -38.67 -14.48
N GLN A 193 8.56 -37.93 -15.55
CA GLN A 193 7.18 -37.82 -16.02
C GLN A 193 6.62 -39.17 -16.47
N GLN A 194 7.42 -39.96 -17.18
CA GLN A 194 7.03 -41.29 -17.62
C GLN A 194 6.70 -42.21 -16.42
N VAL A 195 7.57 -42.22 -15.40
CA VAL A 195 7.31 -42.97 -14.15
C VAL A 195 6.03 -42.48 -13.45
N LEU A 196 5.80 -41.18 -13.40
CA LEU A 196 4.58 -40.61 -12.81
C LEU A 196 3.32 -41.03 -13.57
N ILE A 197 3.38 -41.07 -14.90
CA ILE A 197 2.27 -41.54 -15.75
C ILE A 197 1.99 -43.02 -15.47
N GLU A 198 3.01 -43.86 -15.40
CA GLU A 198 2.87 -45.30 -15.10
C GLU A 198 2.28 -45.54 -13.72
N LEU A 199 2.77 -44.84 -12.69
CA LEU A 199 2.23 -44.91 -11.33
C LEU A 199 0.77 -44.46 -11.28
N LYS A 200 0.42 -43.40 -12.00
CA LYS A 200 -0.96 -42.92 -12.09
C LYS A 200 -1.86 -43.98 -12.73
N GLN A 201 -1.45 -44.54 -13.87
CA GLN A 201 -2.21 -45.58 -14.55
C GLN A 201 -2.38 -46.83 -13.68
N ALA A 202 -1.33 -47.27 -12.99
CA ALA A 202 -1.42 -48.39 -12.04
C ALA A 202 -2.37 -48.08 -10.88
N GLY A 203 -2.35 -46.84 -10.37
CA GLY A 203 -3.29 -46.35 -9.36
C GLY A 203 -4.74 -46.34 -9.85
N ASP A 204 -4.98 -45.82 -11.05
CA ASP A 204 -6.30 -45.75 -11.67
C ASP A 204 -6.88 -47.15 -11.93
N LEU A 205 -6.05 -48.10 -12.39
CA LEU A 205 -6.44 -49.51 -12.56
C LEU A 205 -6.84 -50.15 -11.22
N LYS A 206 -6.01 -49.99 -10.19
CA LYS A 206 -6.30 -50.53 -8.85
C LYS A 206 -7.56 -49.90 -8.25
N PHE A 207 -7.80 -48.61 -8.49
CA PHE A 207 -9.02 -47.95 -8.07
C PHE A 207 -10.25 -48.53 -8.77
N ALA A 208 -10.18 -48.74 -10.08
CA ALA A 208 -11.25 -49.37 -10.85
C ALA A 208 -11.55 -50.80 -10.37
N GLU A 209 -10.52 -51.60 -10.09
CA GLU A 209 -10.65 -52.95 -9.51
C GLU A 209 -11.37 -52.92 -8.16
N LEU A 210 -10.95 -52.04 -7.24
CA LEU A 210 -11.57 -51.89 -5.93
C LEU A 210 -13.02 -51.41 -6.03
N GLN A 211 -13.31 -50.52 -6.97
CA GLN A 211 -14.65 -50.03 -7.25
C GLN A 211 -15.55 -51.18 -7.75
N GLU A 212 -15.05 -52.00 -8.67
CA GLU A 212 -15.77 -53.18 -9.16
C GLU A 212 -16.02 -54.20 -8.03
N GLU A 213 -15.02 -54.47 -7.19
CA GLU A 213 -15.17 -55.33 -6.01
C GLU A 213 -16.22 -54.81 -5.03
N THR A 214 -16.25 -53.51 -4.77
CA THR A 214 -17.26 -52.91 -3.89
C THR A 214 -18.64 -53.00 -4.50
N SER A 215 -18.80 -52.71 -5.79
CA SER A 215 -20.07 -52.89 -6.49
C SER A 215 -20.56 -54.34 -6.45
N LYS A 216 -19.66 -55.32 -6.66
CA LYS A 216 -19.98 -56.75 -6.53
C LYS A 216 -20.44 -57.09 -5.10
N LYS A 217 -19.70 -56.66 -4.08
CA LYS A 217 -20.06 -56.89 -2.68
C LYS A 217 -21.41 -56.26 -2.31
N ILE A 218 -21.72 -55.07 -2.82
CA ILE A 218 -23.02 -54.42 -2.63
C ILE A 218 -24.14 -55.24 -3.29
N LEU A 219 -23.94 -55.67 -4.54
CA LEU A 219 -24.88 -56.55 -5.24
C LEU A 219 -25.10 -57.87 -4.50
N ASP A 220 -24.03 -58.46 -3.96
CA ASP A 220 -24.11 -59.68 -3.16
C ASP A 220 -24.91 -59.45 -1.88
N LEU A 221 -24.64 -58.36 -1.15
CA LEU A 221 -25.41 -57.98 0.05
C LEU A 221 -26.89 -57.75 -0.27
N ASP A 222 -27.20 -57.03 -1.36
CA ASP A 222 -28.58 -56.81 -1.82
C ASP A 222 -29.27 -58.13 -2.24
N ASN A 223 -28.50 -59.11 -2.71
CA ASN A 223 -29.01 -60.43 -3.07
C ASN A 223 -29.17 -61.35 -1.85
N VAL A 224 -28.45 -61.12 -0.75
CA VAL A 224 -28.61 -61.86 0.50
C VAL A 224 -30.01 -61.59 1.07
N LYS A 225 -30.82 -62.66 1.14
CA LYS A 225 -32.19 -62.62 1.63
C LYS A 225 -32.27 -62.01 3.04
N GLU A 226 -31.33 -62.33 3.93
CA GLU A 226 -31.28 -61.81 5.29
C GLU A 226 -31.16 -60.28 5.35
N TYR A 227 -30.36 -59.68 4.45
CA TYR A 227 -30.22 -58.23 4.37
C TYR A 227 -31.52 -57.58 3.89
N ARG A 228 -32.15 -58.15 2.85
CA ARG A 228 -33.46 -57.67 2.36
C ARG A 228 -34.55 -57.78 3.43
N ASP A 229 -34.62 -58.90 4.13
CA ASP A 229 -35.57 -59.12 5.22
C ASP A 229 -35.34 -58.10 6.35
N LEU A 230 -34.08 -57.82 6.71
CA LEU A 230 -33.73 -56.81 7.71
C LEU A 230 -34.07 -55.38 7.28
N VAL A 231 -33.77 -55.01 6.03
CA VAL A 231 -34.14 -53.71 5.46
C VAL A 231 -35.66 -53.53 5.46
N GLN A 232 -36.39 -54.57 5.05
CA GLN A 232 -37.85 -54.57 5.06
C GLN A 232 -38.41 -54.45 6.49
N GLU A 233 -37.83 -55.15 7.46
CA GLU A 233 -38.20 -55.03 8.87
C GLU A 233 -37.98 -53.60 9.39
N HIS A 234 -36.84 -52.99 9.05
CA HIS A 234 -36.53 -51.60 9.40
C HIS A 234 -37.50 -50.62 8.74
N GLU A 235 -37.86 -50.80 7.48
CA GLU A 235 -38.89 -49.98 6.82
C GLU A 235 -40.25 -50.12 7.48
N GLN A 236 -40.66 -51.35 7.84
CA GLN A 236 -41.91 -51.58 8.55
C GLN A 236 -41.91 -50.89 9.92
N LYS A 237 -40.80 -50.97 10.67
CA LYS A 237 -40.61 -50.25 11.93
C LYS A 237 -40.72 -48.74 11.73
N ARG A 238 -40.06 -48.17 10.71
CA ARG A 238 -40.17 -46.74 10.38
C ARG A 238 -41.62 -46.33 10.10
N ARG A 239 -42.34 -47.10 9.28
CA ARG A 239 -43.77 -46.83 8.98
C ARG A 239 -44.65 -46.88 10.24
N LYS A 240 -44.41 -47.82 11.16
CA LYS A 240 -45.12 -47.90 12.45
C LYS A 240 -44.84 -46.67 13.31
N ILE A 241 -43.58 -46.26 13.44
CA ILE A 241 -43.18 -45.07 14.19
C ILE A 241 -43.90 -43.84 13.63
N THR A 242 -43.85 -43.61 12.32
CA THR A 242 -44.52 -42.46 11.70
C THR A 242 -46.02 -42.45 11.98
N LYS A 243 -46.70 -43.61 11.90
CA LYS A 243 -48.14 -43.70 12.23
C LYS A 243 -48.42 -43.33 13.69
N LEU A 244 -47.63 -43.87 14.63
CA LEU A 244 -47.78 -43.55 16.05
C LEU A 244 -47.49 -42.08 16.34
N THR A 245 -46.48 -41.49 15.70
CA THR A 245 -46.18 -40.06 15.83
C THR A 245 -47.35 -39.20 15.36
N VAL A 246 -47.97 -39.52 14.22
CA VAL A 246 -49.15 -38.80 13.72
C VAL A 246 -50.34 -38.96 14.67
N GLN A 247 -50.56 -40.16 15.22
CA GLN A 247 -51.62 -40.40 16.21
C GLN A 247 -51.39 -39.59 17.49
N LEU A 248 -50.17 -39.58 18.03
CA LEU A 248 -49.81 -38.80 19.20
C LEU A 248 -50.01 -37.30 18.95
N GLN A 249 -49.60 -36.79 17.78
CA GLN A 249 -49.84 -35.40 17.40
C GLN A 249 -51.34 -35.08 17.32
N LEU A 250 -52.16 -36.00 16.83
CA LEU A 250 -53.61 -35.83 16.79
C LEU A 250 -54.21 -35.82 18.20
N TRP A 251 -53.76 -36.71 19.09
CA TRP A 251 -54.19 -36.73 20.49
C TRP A 251 -53.79 -35.47 21.24
N ILE A 252 -52.57 -34.97 21.03
CA ILE A 252 -52.13 -33.69 21.60
C ILE A 252 -53.04 -32.57 21.10
N LYS A 253 -53.30 -32.47 19.80
CA LYS A 253 -54.21 -31.45 19.25
C LYS A 253 -55.63 -31.56 19.80
N GLN A 254 -56.13 -32.77 19.99
CA GLN A 254 -57.43 -33.01 20.62
C GLN A 254 -57.40 -32.56 22.09
N TYR A 255 -56.38 -32.95 22.84
CA TYR A 255 -56.20 -32.56 24.23
C TYR A 255 -56.08 -31.03 24.38
N ASP A 256 -55.25 -30.37 23.58
CA ASP A 256 -55.11 -28.91 23.55
C ASP A 256 -56.43 -28.23 23.22
N LYS A 257 -57.24 -28.80 22.31
CA LYS A 257 -58.58 -28.30 22.02
C LYS A 257 -59.54 -28.48 23.20
N PHE A 258 -59.52 -29.64 23.84
CA PHE A 258 -60.43 -29.95 24.96
C PHE A 258 -60.07 -29.21 26.25
N VAL A 259 -58.78 -28.94 26.49
CA VAL A 259 -58.28 -28.27 27.71
C VAL A 259 -58.12 -26.78 27.51
N GLY A 260 -57.81 -26.33 26.29
CA GLY A 260 -57.65 -24.91 25.97
C GLY A 260 -58.97 -24.16 25.78
N GLU A 261 -60.05 -24.84 25.40
CA GLU A 261 -61.40 -24.25 25.34
C GLU A 261 -62.08 -24.45 26.71
N PRO A 262 -62.45 -23.38 27.44
CA PRO A 262 -63.23 -23.51 28.66
C PRO A 262 -64.50 -24.29 28.33
N MET A 263 -64.78 -25.36 29.09
CA MET A 263 -65.97 -26.18 28.88
C MET A 263 -67.20 -25.28 28.91
N LYS A 264 -68.04 -25.33 27.85
CA LYS A 264 -69.25 -24.51 27.77
C LYS A 264 -70.17 -24.70 28.98
N GLU A 265 -70.27 -25.92 29.48
CA GLU A 265 -71.02 -26.26 30.69
C GLU A 265 -70.49 -25.54 31.93
N LEU A 266 -69.17 -25.36 32.03
CA LEU A 266 -68.52 -24.65 33.12
C LEU A 266 -68.77 -23.14 33.00
N GLN A 267 -68.69 -22.59 31.79
CA GLN A 267 -69.04 -21.18 31.55
C GLN A 267 -70.52 -20.89 31.83
N GLU A 268 -71.41 -21.79 31.43
CA GLU A 268 -72.84 -21.69 31.73
C GLU A 268 -73.07 -21.72 33.25
N LEU A 269 -72.39 -22.64 33.96
CA LEU A 269 -72.47 -22.74 35.41
C LEU A 269 -71.90 -21.50 36.12
N GLU A 270 -70.77 -20.95 35.66
CA GLU A 270 -70.22 -19.68 36.16
C GLU A 270 -71.27 -18.56 36.01
N THR A 271 -71.90 -18.43 34.84
CA THR A 271 -72.96 -17.42 34.66
C THR A 271 -74.20 -17.67 35.53
N GLU A 272 -74.47 -18.93 35.88
CA GLU A 272 -75.60 -19.29 36.73
C GLU A 272 -75.30 -19.02 38.21
N VAL A 273 -74.05 -19.23 38.63
CA VAL A 273 -73.53 -18.84 39.94
C VAL A 273 -73.56 -17.32 40.08
N ASP A 274 -73.09 -16.57 39.09
CA ASP A 274 -73.12 -15.10 39.11
C ASP A 274 -74.57 -14.58 39.25
N LYS A 275 -75.52 -15.16 38.50
CA LYS A 275 -76.95 -14.84 38.62
C LYS A 275 -77.53 -15.20 39.98
N PHE A 276 -77.08 -16.32 40.55
CA PHE A 276 -77.52 -16.74 41.88
C PHE A 276 -76.98 -15.80 42.96
N GLU A 277 -75.72 -15.38 42.86
CA GLU A 277 -75.12 -14.39 43.76
C GLU A 277 -75.86 -13.05 43.65
N GLU A 278 -76.13 -12.57 42.44
CA GLU A 278 -76.92 -11.35 42.22
C GLU A 278 -78.33 -11.47 42.83
N TRP A 279 -79.01 -12.59 42.62
CA TRP A 279 -80.33 -12.83 43.22
C TRP A 279 -80.27 -12.92 44.75
N LYS A 280 -79.22 -13.54 45.30
CA LYS A 280 -79.03 -13.66 46.75
C LYS A 280 -78.87 -12.28 47.39
N GLU A 281 -78.02 -11.43 46.83
CA GLU A 281 -77.78 -10.07 47.32
C GLU A 281 -79.01 -9.17 47.17
N THR A 282 -79.74 -9.29 46.04
CA THR A 282 -80.84 -8.37 45.73
C THR A 282 -82.20 -8.77 46.31
N VAL A 283 -82.45 -10.07 46.49
CA VAL A 283 -83.76 -10.59 46.90
C VAL A 283 -83.69 -11.31 48.23
N TYR A 284 -82.79 -12.29 48.38
CA TYR A 284 -82.79 -13.16 49.56
C TYR A 284 -82.30 -12.45 50.82
N ASP A 285 -81.14 -11.80 50.76
CA ASP A 285 -80.55 -11.14 51.93
C ASP A 285 -81.46 -10.01 52.48
N PRO A 286 -82.05 -9.13 51.65
CA PRO A 286 -83.01 -8.12 52.14
C PRO A 286 -84.30 -8.73 52.70
N GLN A 287 -84.75 -9.88 52.19
CA GLN A 287 -85.91 -10.58 52.75
C GLN A 287 -85.60 -11.23 54.09
N LEU A 288 -84.40 -11.79 54.24
CA LEU A 288 -83.93 -12.36 55.49
C LEU A 288 -83.82 -11.29 56.57
N GLU A 289 -83.22 -10.14 56.24
CA GLU A 289 -83.12 -8.99 57.15
C GLU A 289 -84.51 -8.54 57.63
N ARG A 290 -85.46 -8.36 56.71
CA ARG A 290 -86.86 -8.01 57.07
C ARG A 290 -87.55 -9.06 57.93
N TYR A 291 -87.28 -10.35 57.67
CA TYR A 291 -87.83 -11.43 58.48
C TYR A 291 -87.25 -11.41 59.90
N GLU A 292 -85.95 -11.16 60.04
CA GLU A 292 -85.29 -11.02 61.33
C GLU A 292 -85.81 -9.81 62.10
N GLU A 293 -85.99 -8.66 61.45
CA GLU A 293 -86.63 -7.46 62.02
C GLU A 293 -88.06 -7.76 62.50
N LEU A 294 -88.87 -8.41 61.65
CA LEU A 294 -90.24 -8.74 62.00
C LEU A 294 -90.29 -9.71 63.17
N ARG A 295 -89.44 -10.73 63.18
CA ARG A 295 -89.34 -11.69 64.27
C ARG A 295 -88.94 -10.99 65.58
N ALA A 296 -87.96 -10.10 65.55
CA ALA A 296 -87.58 -9.31 66.72
C ALA A 296 -88.74 -8.44 67.23
N SER A 297 -89.52 -7.85 66.32
CA SER A 297 -90.71 -7.08 66.71
C SER A 297 -91.80 -7.95 67.35
N VAL A 298 -92.03 -9.16 66.83
CA VAL A 298 -92.99 -10.12 67.40
C VAL A 298 -92.52 -10.57 68.78
N ASP A 299 -91.25 -10.92 68.93
CA ASP A 299 -90.67 -11.32 70.22
C ASP A 299 -90.83 -10.20 71.28
N MET A 300 -90.67 -8.93 70.87
CA MET A 300 -90.96 -7.77 71.73
C MET A 300 -92.43 -7.68 72.13
N PHE A 301 -93.36 -7.79 71.18
CA PHE A 301 -94.80 -7.73 71.48
C PHE A 301 -95.26 -8.90 72.37
N GLU A 302 -94.73 -10.10 72.15
CA GLU A 302 -95.01 -11.25 73.00
C GLU A 302 -94.47 -11.05 74.42
N ALA A 303 -93.26 -10.49 74.55
CA ALA A 303 -92.70 -10.14 75.85
C ALA A 303 -93.55 -9.09 76.59
N GLU A 304 -93.98 -8.04 75.89
CA GLU A 304 -94.89 -7.01 76.44
C GLU A 304 -96.23 -7.63 76.88
N LEU A 305 -96.82 -8.50 76.05
CA LEU A 305 -98.08 -9.16 76.38
C LEU A 305 -97.95 -10.07 77.61
N ILE A 306 -96.84 -10.80 77.73
CA ILE A 306 -96.55 -11.62 78.92
C ILE A 306 -96.39 -10.73 80.15
N GLU A 307 -95.71 -9.59 80.03
CA GLU A 307 -95.56 -8.64 81.12
C GLU A 307 -96.91 -8.06 81.58
N GLU A 308 -97.78 -7.65 80.64
CA GLU A 308 -99.14 -7.20 80.95
C GLU A 308 -99.97 -8.28 81.66
N GLN A 309 -99.90 -9.53 81.20
CA GLN A 309 -100.59 -10.64 81.86
C GLN A 309 -100.06 -10.86 83.29
N VAL A 310 -98.74 -10.83 83.47
CA VAL A 310 -98.10 -10.93 84.79
C VAL A 310 -98.55 -9.77 85.69
N GLU A 311 -98.62 -8.55 85.18
CA GLU A 311 -99.08 -7.37 85.91
C GLU A 311 -100.56 -7.51 86.32
N ALA A 312 -101.42 -7.98 85.42
CA ALA A 312 -102.82 -8.29 85.74
C ALA A 312 -102.94 -9.38 86.82
N PHE A 313 -102.11 -10.43 86.77
CA PHE A 313 -102.03 -11.44 87.82
C PHE A 313 -101.56 -10.84 89.15
N ARG A 314 -100.56 -9.94 89.14
CA ARG A 314 -100.08 -9.23 90.34
C ARG A 314 -101.20 -8.38 90.97
N ILE A 315 -101.95 -7.62 90.17
CA ILE A 315 -103.08 -6.81 90.63
C ILE A 315 -104.20 -7.70 91.21
N ALA A 316 -104.59 -8.75 90.48
CA ALA A 316 -105.61 -9.69 90.94
C ALA A 316 -105.19 -10.41 92.24
N HIS A 317 -103.91 -10.77 92.36
CA HIS A 317 -103.34 -11.35 93.56
C HIS A 317 -103.37 -10.37 94.73
N ALA A 318 -102.92 -9.13 94.53
CA ALA A 318 -102.96 -8.06 95.53
C ALA A 318 -104.39 -7.79 96.01
N ALA A 319 -105.35 -7.66 95.10
CA ALA A 319 -106.77 -7.50 95.41
C ALA A 319 -107.29 -8.67 96.25
N ARG A 320 -106.90 -9.91 95.92
CA ARG A 320 -107.30 -11.11 96.68
C ARG A 320 -106.70 -11.13 98.08
N ILE A 321 -105.45 -10.71 98.26
CA ILE A 321 -104.82 -10.54 99.58
C ILE A 321 -105.58 -9.51 100.40
N ILE A 322 -105.86 -8.33 99.84
CA ILE A 322 -106.61 -7.24 100.51
C ILE A 322 -108.01 -7.74 100.91
N GLN A 323 -108.73 -8.39 100.00
CA GLN A 323 -110.05 -8.97 100.28
C GLN A 323 -110.02 -10.04 101.37
N ARG A 324 -108.98 -10.89 101.41
CA ARG A 324 -108.80 -11.87 102.51
C ARG A 324 -108.53 -11.16 103.83
N GLY A 325 -107.66 -10.15 103.83
CA GLY A 325 -107.39 -9.29 104.99
C GLY A 325 -108.66 -8.63 105.52
N TRP A 326 -109.45 -8.02 104.65
CA TRP A 326 -110.72 -7.37 104.98
C TRP A 326 -111.76 -8.37 105.50
N ARG A 327 -111.90 -9.55 104.87
CA ARG A 327 -112.78 -10.63 105.37
C ARG A 327 -112.40 -11.06 106.77
N ARG A 328 -111.10 -11.24 107.07
CA ARG A 328 -110.62 -11.55 108.43
C ARG A 328 -110.98 -10.43 109.43
N VAL A 329 -110.89 -9.16 109.05
CA VAL A 329 -111.32 -8.03 109.89
C VAL A 329 -112.84 -8.07 110.15
N LEU A 330 -113.64 -8.34 109.12
CA LEU A 330 -115.09 -8.49 109.25
C LEU A 330 -115.49 -9.69 110.12
N GLU A 331 -114.81 -10.83 109.98
CA GLU A 331 -115.01 -12.00 110.83
C GLU A 331 -114.65 -11.72 112.28
N LYS A 332 -113.52 -11.05 112.55
CA LYS A 332 -113.17 -10.57 113.90
C LYS A 332 -114.27 -9.66 114.46
N ARG A 333 -114.86 -8.76 113.64
CA ARG A 333 -116.02 -7.94 114.03
C ARG A 333 -117.27 -8.79 114.32
N LYS A 334 -117.60 -9.79 113.49
CA LYS A 334 -118.75 -10.69 113.70
C LYS A 334 -118.59 -11.59 114.92
N MET A 335 -117.39 -12.12 115.18
CA MET A 335 -117.06 -12.91 116.36
C MET A 335 -117.16 -12.06 117.64
N LYS A 336 -116.75 -10.77 117.61
CA LYS A 336 -117.04 -9.82 118.69
C LYS A 336 -118.55 -9.63 118.93
N LYS A 337 -119.38 -9.64 117.89
CA LYS A 337 -120.86 -9.57 118.01
C LYS A 337 -121.51 -10.89 118.49
N LYS A 338 -121.00 -12.07 118.11
CA LYS A 338 -121.56 -13.39 118.50
C LYS A 338 -121.20 -13.84 119.92
N LYS A 339 -120.12 -13.35 120.53
CA LYS A 339 -119.82 -13.59 121.96
C LYS A 339 -120.88 -13.00 122.92
N GLY A 340 -121.88 -12.24 122.43
CA GLY A 340 -123.00 -11.74 123.24
C GLY A 340 -124.26 -12.64 123.32
N LYS A 341 -124.37 -13.75 122.57
CA LYS A 341 -125.62 -14.55 122.49
C LYS A 341 -125.39 -16.08 122.45
N LYS A 342 -125.14 -16.73 123.59
CA LYS A 342 -125.62 -18.10 123.94
C LYS A 342 -125.11 -18.56 125.32
N GLY A 343 -126.02 -18.64 126.30
CA GLY A 343 -125.79 -19.21 127.63
C GLY A 343 -127.08 -19.33 128.47
N LYS A 344 -127.92 -20.34 128.20
CA LYS A 344 -128.87 -21.00 129.15
C LYS A 344 -129.48 -22.23 128.45
N LYS A 345 -128.99 -23.46 128.75
CA LYS A 345 -129.52 -24.49 129.70
C LYS A 345 -130.63 -25.32 129.04
N LYS A 346 -130.70 -26.67 129.07
CA LYS A 346 -130.61 -27.64 130.19
C LYS A 346 -130.53 -29.09 129.65
N GLY A 347 -130.09 -30.02 130.49
CA GLY A 347 -130.44 -31.45 130.41
C GLY A 347 -130.79 -32.02 131.80
N VAL A 348 -131.78 -32.94 131.81
CA VAL A 348 -132.11 -33.98 132.82
C VAL A 348 -132.67 -33.49 134.18
N GLY A 349 -133.72 -34.04 134.81
CA GLY A 349 -134.60 -35.21 134.57
C GLY A 349 -135.32 -35.58 135.89
N LYS A 350 -136.33 -36.47 135.78
CA LYS A 350 -136.98 -37.35 136.80
C LYS A 350 -138.34 -36.98 137.46
N THR A 351 -139.31 -37.83 137.08
CA THR A 351 -140.32 -38.60 137.86
C THR A 351 -141.51 -37.91 138.53
N ALA A 352 -142.74 -38.28 138.12
CA ALA A 352 -143.67 -39.14 138.87
C ALA A 352 -145.14 -39.03 138.39
N LYS A 353 -145.75 -40.19 138.16
CA LYS A 353 -147.18 -40.54 137.93
C LYS A 353 -148.24 -39.62 138.57
N ASN A 354 -149.32 -39.33 137.85
CA ASN A 354 -150.66 -39.81 138.24
C ASN A 354 -151.72 -39.78 137.12
N LYS A 355 -152.60 -40.78 137.16
CA LYS A 355 -153.82 -40.98 136.34
C LYS A 355 -154.95 -40.04 136.79
N LYS A 356 -155.77 -39.58 135.84
CA LYS A 356 -157.23 -39.86 135.78
C LYS A 356 -157.86 -39.14 134.58
N LYS A 357 -158.82 -39.86 133.98
CA LYS A 357 -159.99 -39.43 133.19
C LYS A 357 -159.95 -38.06 132.53
#